data_AF-A0A941DJZ7-F1
#
_entry.id   AF-A0A941DJZ7-F1
#
_cell.length_a   1.000
_cell.length_b   1.000
_cell.length_c   1.000
_cell.angle_alpha   90.00
_cell.angle_beta   90.00
_cell.angle_gamma   90.00
#
_symmetry.space_group_name_H-M   'P 1'
#
loop_
_entity.id
_entity.type
_entity.pdbx_description
1 polymer ?
#
loop_
_entity_poly.entity_id
_entity_poly.type
_entity_poly.pdbx_seq_one_letter_code
_entity_poly.pdbx_strand_id
1 'polypeptide(L)'
;MSGFPELDTLLSSDEDIYYDTDSFLDAEELIAGLSEEDIPSLVDAWRNRDDSWCDRFSQASAAIKQPVLQKLIIAAITSNHKISPTLSLINRLPKQAEQSAFYQSVLEYVERLWREQPHFHHKIQMCSWSCGLSGRLLKRLNFKSWKEAGL
;
A
#
# COMPACT_ATOMS: atom_id res chain seq x y z
N MET A 1 0.71 20.35 -13.11
CA MET A 1 2.12 20.23 -12.66
C MET A 1 2.15 19.05 -11.70
N SER A 2 3.13 18.16 -11.88
CA SER A 2 3.32 16.98 -11.02
C SER A 2 3.71 17.45 -9.61
N GLY A 3 2.94 17.06 -8.59
CA GLY A 3 3.22 17.37 -7.18
C GLY A 3 4.27 16.44 -6.55
N PHE A 4 4.76 15.46 -7.31
CA PHE A 4 5.69 14.45 -6.82
C PHE A 4 7.04 15.00 -6.33
N PRO A 5 7.73 15.95 -7.01
CA PRO A 5 9.04 16.43 -6.54
C PRO A 5 8.98 17.10 -5.16
N GLU A 6 7.90 17.83 -4.89
CA GLU A 6 7.64 18.47 -3.61
C GLU A 6 7.36 17.43 -2.53
N LEU A 7 6.50 16.46 -2.83
CA LEU A 7 6.22 15.33 -1.93
C LEU A 7 7.48 14.54 -1.61
N ASP A 8 8.30 14.22 -2.61
CA ASP A 8 9.53 13.44 -2.43
C ASP A 8 10.55 14.18 -1.55
N THR A 9 10.64 15.50 -1.71
CA THR A 9 11.48 16.36 -0.86
C THR A 9 10.96 16.36 0.58
N LEU A 10 9.64 16.56 0.76
CA LEU A 10 8.99 16.59 2.07
C LEU A 10 9.17 15.27 2.83
N LEU A 11 8.92 14.13 2.17
CA LEU A 11 9.03 12.81 2.77
C LEU A 11 10.48 12.42 3.07
N SER A 12 11.45 12.99 2.35
CA SER A 12 12.89 12.79 2.58
C SER A 12 13.49 13.73 3.64
N SER A 13 12.68 14.58 4.28
CA SER A 13 13.14 15.47 5.34
C SER A 13 13.63 14.68 6.56
N ASP A 14 14.40 15.35 7.41
CA ASP A 14 14.80 14.80 8.70
C ASP A 14 13.56 14.45 9.55
N GLU A 15 13.66 13.40 10.36
CA GLU A 15 12.54 12.89 11.15
C GLU A 15 12.05 13.88 12.20
N ASP A 16 12.96 14.53 12.92
CA ASP A 16 12.60 15.50 13.94
C ASP A 16 11.90 16.68 13.27
N ILE A 17 12.43 17.16 12.13
CA ILE A 17 11.80 18.24 11.35
C ILE A 17 10.41 17.84 10.88
N TYR A 18 10.25 16.66 10.27
CA TYR A 18 9.00 16.21 9.70
C TYR A 18 7.85 16.19 10.73
N TYR A 19 8.15 15.72 11.94
CA TYR A 19 7.15 15.64 13.00
C TYR A 19 6.97 16.94 13.77
N ASP A 20 8.03 17.71 14.01
CA ASP A 20 7.95 18.99 14.74
C ASP A 20 7.21 20.07 13.95
N THR A 21 7.25 20.02 12.62
CA THR A 21 6.55 20.98 11.75
C THR A 21 5.21 20.48 11.21
N ASP A 22 4.67 19.40 11.76
CA ASP A 22 3.41 18.78 11.32
C ASP A 22 3.38 18.48 9.80
N SER A 23 4.52 18.18 9.19
CA SER A 23 4.65 17.99 7.73
C SER A 23 3.86 16.81 7.19
N PHE A 24 3.29 15.97 8.06
CA PHE A 24 2.33 14.94 7.65
C PHE A 24 1.04 15.52 7.07
N LEU A 25 0.62 16.72 7.47
CA LEU A 25 -0.56 17.39 6.90
C LEU A 25 -0.29 17.84 5.46
N ASP A 26 0.88 18.46 5.23
CA ASP A 26 1.30 18.87 3.89
C ASP A 26 1.48 17.65 2.97
N ALA A 27 2.01 16.54 3.51
CA ALA A 27 2.14 15.29 2.78
C ALA A 27 0.79 14.73 2.35
N GLU A 28 -0.25 14.81 3.21
CA GLU A 28 -1.61 14.41 2.86
C GLU A 28 -2.20 15.27 1.74
N GLU A 29 -1.99 16.59 1.77
CA GLU A 29 -2.45 17.51 0.71
C GLU A 29 -1.77 17.20 -0.63
N LEU A 30 -0.44 17.05 -0.63
CA LEU A 30 0.33 16.72 -1.82
C LEU A 30 -0.08 15.36 -2.39
N ILE A 31 -0.33 14.36 -1.53
CA ILE A 31 -0.80 13.05 -1.95
C ILE A 31 -2.22 13.10 -2.54
N ALA A 32 -3.12 13.92 -1.99
CA ALA A 32 -4.46 14.12 -2.56
C ALA A 32 -4.40 14.75 -3.97
N GLY A 33 -3.36 15.56 -4.21
CA GLY A 33 -3.06 16.17 -5.50
C GLY A 33 -2.51 15.21 -6.56
N LEU A 34 -2.00 14.04 -6.17
CA LEU A 34 -1.37 13.09 -7.10
C LEU A 34 -2.33 12.63 -8.20
N SER A 35 -1.72 12.38 -9.36
CA SER A 35 -2.36 11.92 -10.58
C SER A 35 -1.70 10.63 -11.09
N GLU A 36 -2.23 10.09 -12.18
CA GLU A 36 -1.65 8.90 -12.79
C GLU A 36 -0.30 9.15 -13.46
N GLU A 37 -0.01 10.40 -13.84
CA GLU A 37 1.28 10.80 -14.42
C GLU A 37 2.43 10.71 -13.40
N ASP A 38 2.11 10.75 -12.11
CA ASP A 38 3.08 10.67 -11.01
C ASP A 38 3.50 9.23 -10.70
N ILE A 39 2.74 8.23 -11.18
CA ILE A 39 2.94 6.81 -10.83
C ILE A 39 4.34 6.30 -11.18
N PRO A 40 4.90 6.56 -12.38
CA PRO A 40 6.26 6.10 -12.70
C PRO A 40 7.30 6.61 -11.70
N SER A 41 7.21 7.88 -11.30
CA SER A 41 8.13 8.50 -10.34
C SER A 41 7.91 7.95 -8.92
N LEU A 42 6.66 7.74 -8.52
CA LEU A 42 6.32 7.11 -7.23
C LEU A 42 6.87 5.68 -7.13
N VAL A 43 6.77 4.90 -8.20
CA VAL A 43 7.29 3.52 -8.25
C VAL A 43 8.81 3.50 -8.22
N ASP A 44 9.46 4.46 -8.87
CA ASP A 44 10.92 4.62 -8.80
C ASP A 44 11.37 5.02 -7.39
N ALA A 45 10.71 5.99 -6.76
CA ALA A 45 10.98 6.36 -5.37
C ALA A 45 10.77 5.18 -4.41
N TRP A 46 9.71 4.39 -4.59
CA TRP A 46 9.46 3.21 -3.76
C TRP A 46 10.62 2.20 -3.76
N ARG A 47 11.36 2.14 -4.88
CA ARG A 47 12.53 1.27 -5.04
C ARG A 47 13.76 1.87 -4.38
N ASN A 48 13.94 3.17 -4.51
CA ASN A 48 15.21 3.84 -4.24
C ASN A 48 15.26 4.54 -2.87
N ARG A 49 14.11 4.79 -2.24
CA ARG A 49 14.00 5.46 -0.93
C ARG A 49 14.07 4.48 0.23
N ASP A 50 14.36 4.99 1.41
CA ASP A 50 14.46 4.21 2.65
C ASP A 50 13.06 3.83 3.19
N ASP A 51 13.04 3.16 4.35
CA ASP A 51 11.80 2.70 4.96
C ASP A 51 11.02 3.85 5.62
N SER A 52 11.71 4.88 6.13
CA SER A 52 11.09 6.07 6.72
C SER A 52 10.24 6.82 5.69
N TRP A 53 10.79 7.04 4.50
CA TRP A 53 10.05 7.61 3.37
C TRP A 53 8.82 6.76 3.03
N CYS A 54 8.97 5.44 2.95
CA CYS A 54 7.87 4.53 2.61
C CYS A 54 6.76 4.54 3.68
N ASP A 55 7.12 4.63 4.96
CA ASP A 55 6.18 4.66 6.07
C ASP A 55 5.42 5.99 6.12
N ARG A 56 6.10 7.12 5.94
CA ARG A 56 5.47 8.45 5.84
C ARG A 56 4.52 8.54 4.64
N PHE A 57 4.94 8.03 3.47
CA PHE A 57 4.04 7.92 2.32
C PHE A 57 2.82 7.05 2.64
N SER A 58 3.04 5.88 3.23
CA SER A 58 1.95 4.95 3.59
C SER A 58 0.99 5.55 4.62
N GLN A 59 1.47 6.40 5.52
CA GLN A 59 0.65 7.15 6.46
C GLN A 59 -0.25 8.14 5.71
N ALA A 60 0.34 9.03 4.92
CA ALA A 60 -0.38 10.09 4.20
C ALA A 60 -1.22 9.56 3.01
N SER A 61 -0.99 8.32 2.56
CA SER A 61 -1.79 7.65 1.52
C SER A 61 -3.27 7.44 1.88
N ALA A 62 -3.73 7.84 3.06
CA ALA A 62 -5.17 7.92 3.34
C ALA A 62 -5.90 8.96 2.46
N ALA A 63 -5.21 10.02 2.04
CA ALA A 63 -5.78 11.10 1.24
C ALA A 63 -5.74 10.86 -0.29
N ILE A 64 -5.07 9.78 -0.72
CA ILE A 64 -4.88 9.49 -2.15
C ILE A 64 -6.20 9.16 -2.86
N LYS A 65 -6.34 9.60 -4.11
CA LYS A 65 -7.48 9.23 -4.95
C LYS A 65 -7.44 7.74 -5.30
N GLN A 66 -8.59 7.08 -5.19
CA GLN A 66 -8.71 5.63 -5.38
C GLN A 66 -8.19 5.11 -6.74
N PRO A 67 -8.44 5.77 -7.89
CA PRO A 67 -7.87 5.31 -9.16
C PRO A 67 -6.34 5.32 -9.18
N VAL A 68 -5.72 6.33 -8.57
CA VAL A 68 -4.26 6.46 -8.47
C VAL A 68 -3.70 5.38 -7.54
N LEU A 69 -4.34 5.17 -6.38
CA LEU A 69 -3.97 4.09 -5.45
C LEU A 69 -4.01 2.71 -6.10
N GLN A 70 -5.08 2.40 -6.83
CA GLN A 70 -5.22 1.10 -7.48
C GLN A 70 -4.10 0.88 -8.51
N LYS A 71 -3.80 1.89 -9.34
CA LYS A 71 -2.71 1.79 -10.32
C LYS A 71 -1.33 1.71 -9.65
N LEU A 72 -1.11 2.45 -8.57
CA LEU A 72 0.12 2.38 -7.78
C LEU A 72 0.32 1.00 -7.15
N ILE A 73 -0.74 0.41 -6.56
CA ILE A 73 -0.71 -0.95 -6.01
C ILE A 73 -0.36 -1.97 -7.10
N ILE A 74 -0.98 -1.89 -8.27
CA ILE A 74 -0.66 -2.79 -9.38
C ILE A 74 0.80 -2.62 -9.81
N ALA A 75 1.29 -1.39 -9.94
CA ALA A 75 2.67 -1.15 -10.30
C ALA A 75 3.64 -1.71 -9.24
N ALA A 76 3.34 -1.54 -7.95
CA ALA A 76 4.12 -2.09 -6.84
C ALA A 76 4.13 -3.63 -6.83
N ILE A 77 2.97 -4.27 -7.07
CA ILE A 77 2.82 -5.73 -7.16
C ILE A 77 3.66 -6.27 -8.33
N THR A 78 3.52 -5.68 -9.52
CA THR A 78 4.15 -6.17 -10.76
C THR A 78 5.67 -6.02 -10.71
N SER A 79 6.14 -4.98 -10.04
CA SER A 79 7.56 -4.70 -9.90
C SER A 79 8.24 -5.47 -8.77
N ASN A 80 7.45 -6.24 -7.99
CA ASN A 80 7.90 -7.11 -6.89
C ASN A 80 8.74 -6.39 -5.83
N HIS A 81 8.44 -5.11 -5.59
CA HIS A 81 9.16 -4.25 -4.64
C HIS A 81 8.61 -4.39 -3.21
N LYS A 82 9.28 -3.70 -2.26
CA LYS A 82 9.08 -3.75 -0.80
C LYS A 82 7.67 -4.22 -0.39
N ILE A 83 7.60 -5.41 0.20
CA ILE A 83 6.34 -6.08 0.57
C ILE A 83 5.57 -5.29 1.62
N SER A 84 6.25 -4.88 2.71
CA SER A 84 5.60 -4.22 3.85
C SER A 84 4.87 -2.93 3.43
N PRO A 85 5.50 -1.97 2.71
CA PRO A 85 4.81 -0.80 2.21
C PRO A 85 3.68 -1.13 1.22
N THR A 86 3.85 -2.11 0.33
CA THR A 86 2.80 -2.52 -0.61
C THR A 86 1.55 -3.03 0.12
N LEU A 87 1.72 -3.81 1.19
CA LEU A 87 0.61 -4.25 2.05
C LEU A 87 -0.04 -3.07 2.80
N SER A 88 0.74 -2.03 3.17
CA SER A 88 0.20 -0.81 3.77
C SER A 88 -0.70 -0.04 2.79
N LEU A 89 -0.34 0.03 1.50
CA LEU A 89 -1.20 0.62 0.46
C LEU A 89 -2.49 -0.18 0.25
N ILE A 90 -2.40 -1.52 0.21
CA ILE A 90 -3.58 -2.39 0.11
C ILE A 90 -4.55 -2.13 1.28
N ASN A 91 -4.03 -1.84 2.47
CA ASN A 91 -4.83 -1.50 3.64
C ASN A 91 -5.62 -0.17 3.51
N ARG A 92 -5.35 0.65 2.49
CA ARG A 92 -6.07 1.89 2.17
C ARG A 92 -7.20 1.70 1.16
N LEU A 93 -7.37 0.50 0.63
CA LEU A 93 -8.48 0.20 -0.27
C LEU A 93 -9.83 0.31 0.45
N PRO A 94 -10.93 0.57 -0.28
CA PRO A 94 -12.27 0.59 0.29
C PRO A 94 -12.61 -0.74 0.97
N LYS A 95 -13.47 -0.67 1.99
CA LYS A 95 -13.84 -1.84 2.82
C LYS A 95 -14.48 -3.00 2.08
N GLN A 96 -14.98 -2.75 0.87
CA GLN A 96 -15.70 -3.74 0.09
C GLN A 96 -15.02 -3.96 -1.26
N ALA A 97 -14.24 -5.04 -1.35
CA ALA A 97 -13.66 -5.48 -2.61
C ALA A 97 -14.74 -5.90 -3.61
N GLU A 98 -14.78 -5.22 -4.73
CA GLU A 98 -15.63 -5.57 -5.87
C GLU A 98 -15.09 -6.82 -6.59
N GLN A 99 -15.86 -7.34 -7.55
CA GLN A 99 -15.35 -8.33 -8.49
C GLN A 99 -14.74 -7.58 -9.68
N SER A 100 -13.45 -7.31 -9.60
CA SER A 100 -12.69 -6.65 -10.67
C SER A 100 -11.33 -7.30 -10.88
N ALA A 101 -10.73 -7.08 -12.05
CA ALA A 101 -9.38 -7.55 -12.37
C ALA A 101 -8.33 -7.01 -11.38
N PHE A 102 -8.55 -5.80 -10.87
CA PHE A 102 -7.71 -5.20 -9.83
C PHE A 102 -7.72 -6.04 -8.54
N TYR A 103 -8.89 -6.29 -7.95
CA TYR A 103 -8.99 -7.07 -6.72
C TYR A 103 -8.56 -8.52 -6.89
N GLN A 104 -8.73 -9.09 -8.09
CA GLN A 104 -8.19 -10.40 -8.44
C GLN A 104 -6.66 -10.41 -8.39
N SER A 105 -6.00 -9.39 -8.95
CA SER A 105 -4.53 -9.26 -8.94
C SER A 105 -4.00 -9.07 -7.51
N VAL A 106 -4.67 -8.25 -6.70
CA VAL A 106 -4.34 -8.09 -5.27
C VAL A 106 -4.48 -9.43 -4.54
N LEU A 107 -5.57 -10.17 -4.79
CA LEU A 107 -5.82 -11.46 -4.16
C LEU A 107 -4.75 -12.51 -4.51
N GLU A 108 -4.34 -12.58 -5.77
CA GLU A 108 -3.22 -13.43 -6.23
C GLU A 108 -1.90 -13.05 -5.57
N TYR A 109 -1.63 -11.75 -5.45
CA TYR A 109 -0.43 -11.26 -4.79
C TYR A 109 -0.38 -11.65 -3.31
N VAL A 110 -1.44 -11.41 -2.54
CA VAL A 110 -1.45 -11.73 -1.11
C VAL A 110 -1.49 -13.24 -0.84
N GLU A 111 -2.11 -14.03 -1.72
CA GLU A 111 -2.04 -15.50 -1.68
C GLU A 111 -0.62 -16.01 -1.88
N ARG A 112 0.10 -15.47 -2.87
CA ARG A 112 1.50 -15.79 -3.11
C ARG A 112 2.37 -15.43 -1.91
N LEU A 113 2.23 -14.20 -1.40
CA LEU A 113 2.97 -13.76 -0.22
C LEU A 113 2.68 -14.62 1.02
N TRP A 114 1.43 -15.07 1.20
CA TRP A 114 1.09 -15.96 2.30
C TRP A 114 1.90 -17.26 2.25
N ARG A 115 2.06 -17.84 1.06
CA ARG A 115 2.82 -19.09 0.90
C ARG A 115 4.33 -18.90 1.03
N GLU A 116 4.85 -17.78 0.55
CA GLU A 116 6.30 -17.54 0.44
C GLU A 116 6.89 -16.82 1.65
N GLN A 117 6.11 -16.03 2.39
CA GLN A 117 6.61 -15.10 3.40
C GLN A 117 5.83 -15.18 4.72
N PRO A 118 6.06 -16.22 5.55
CA PRO A 118 5.31 -16.43 6.79
C PRO A 118 5.35 -15.27 7.79
N HIS A 119 6.45 -14.50 7.79
CA HIS A 119 6.60 -13.33 8.67
C HIS A 119 5.61 -12.19 8.37
N PHE A 120 4.92 -12.22 7.21
CA PHE A 120 3.88 -11.26 6.86
C PHE A 120 2.45 -11.75 7.11
N HIS A 121 2.24 -12.97 7.63
CA HIS A 121 0.89 -13.56 7.81
C HIS A 121 -0.08 -12.63 8.54
N HIS A 122 0.31 -12.05 9.68
CA HIS A 122 -0.54 -11.12 10.42
C HIS A 122 -0.85 -9.84 9.62
N LYS A 123 0.15 -9.28 8.89
CA LYS A 123 -0.06 -8.10 8.05
C LYS A 123 -0.99 -8.41 6.86
N ILE A 124 -0.86 -9.59 6.27
CA ILE A 124 -1.73 -10.10 5.20
C ILE A 124 -3.17 -10.28 5.71
N GLN A 125 -3.36 -10.83 6.90
CA GLN A 125 -4.68 -10.92 7.54
C GLN A 125 -5.30 -9.53 7.68
N MET A 126 -4.57 -8.59 8.27
CA MET A 126 -5.08 -7.23 8.52
C MET A 126 -5.44 -6.50 7.23
N CYS A 127 -4.57 -6.52 6.21
CA CYS A 127 -4.83 -5.81 4.96
C CYS A 127 -5.93 -6.49 4.10
N SER A 128 -6.03 -7.82 4.13
CA SER A 128 -7.08 -8.52 3.41
C SER A 128 -8.44 -8.37 4.11
N TRP A 129 -8.46 -8.23 5.43
CA TRP A 129 -9.68 -7.95 6.17
C TRP A 129 -10.18 -6.52 5.93
N SER A 130 -9.30 -5.53 5.98
CA SER A 130 -9.68 -4.12 5.83
C SER A 130 -10.32 -3.78 4.50
N CYS A 131 -9.99 -4.51 3.43
CA CYS A 131 -10.58 -4.35 2.09
C CYS A 131 -11.62 -5.42 1.72
N GLY A 132 -11.99 -6.32 2.65
CA GLY A 132 -13.00 -7.35 2.41
C GLY A 132 -12.55 -8.53 1.53
N LEU A 133 -11.25 -8.70 1.31
CA LEU A 133 -10.67 -9.85 0.59
C LEU A 133 -10.48 -11.10 1.47
N SER A 134 -10.49 -10.95 2.79
CA SER A 134 -10.16 -12.03 3.73
C SER A 134 -10.91 -13.34 3.46
N GLY A 135 -12.24 -13.30 3.26
CA GLY A 135 -13.01 -14.53 2.98
C GLY A 135 -12.63 -15.19 1.65
N ARG A 136 -12.30 -14.40 0.63
CA ARG A 136 -11.83 -14.92 -0.67
C ARG A 136 -10.44 -15.54 -0.53
N LEU A 137 -9.56 -14.91 0.24
CA LEU A 137 -8.21 -15.41 0.51
C LEU A 137 -8.24 -16.72 1.28
N LEU A 138 -9.01 -16.80 2.38
CA LEU A 138 -9.20 -18.02 3.15
C LEU A 138 -9.69 -19.18 2.26
N LYS A 139 -10.68 -18.92 1.38
CA LYS A 139 -11.18 -19.91 0.42
C LYS A 139 -10.08 -20.43 -0.51
N ARG A 140 -9.20 -19.56 -1.02
CA ARG A 140 -8.09 -19.97 -1.90
C ARG A 140 -6.99 -20.74 -1.17
N LEU A 141 -6.77 -20.42 0.10
CA LEU A 141 -5.83 -21.11 0.96
C LEU A 141 -6.41 -22.38 1.58
N ASN A 142 -7.67 -22.72 1.28
CA ASN A 142 -8.40 -23.86 1.82
C ASN A 142 -8.53 -23.84 3.35
N PHE A 143 -8.74 -22.65 3.93
CA PHE A 143 -9.04 -22.44 5.34
C PHE A 143 -10.47 -21.94 5.54
N LYS A 144 -11.11 -22.32 6.65
CA LYS A 144 -12.44 -21.80 7.04
C LYS A 144 -12.35 -20.56 7.91
N SER A 145 -11.21 -20.32 8.55
CA SER A 145 -10.97 -19.17 9.43
C SER A 145 -9.48 -18.86 9.58
N TRP A 146 -9.15 -17.65 10.03
CA TRP A 146 -7.76 -17.30 10.37
C TRP A 146 -7.17 -18.15 11.50
N LYS A 147 -8.02 -18.57 12.45
CA LYS A 147 -7.63 -19.52 13.51
C LYS A 147 -7.12 -20.85 12.94
N GLU A 148 -7.77 -21.35 11.89
CA GLU A 148 -7.32 -22.57 11.20
C GLU A 148 -6.01 -22.35 10.43
N ALA A 149 -5.78 -21.12 9.97
CA ALA A 149 -4.56 -20.68 9.31
C ALA A 149 -3.40 -20.37 10.28
N GLY A 150 -3.61 -20.53 11.60
CA GLY A 150 -2.58 -20.30 12.62
C GLY A 150 -2.47 -18.87 13.15
N LEU A 151 -3.51 -18.04 12.95
CA LEU A 151 -3.60 -16.65 13.44
C LEU A 151 -4.76 -16.43 14.42
#